data_AF-A0A839K3G0-F1
#
_entry.id   AF-A0A839K3G0-F1
#
_cell.length_a   1.000
_cell.length_b   1.000
_cell.length_c   1.000
_cell.angle_alpha   90.00
_cell.angle_beta   90.00
_cell.angle_gamma   90.00
#
_symmetry.space_group_name_H-M   'P 1'
#
loop_
_entity.id
_entity.type
_entity.pdbx_description
1 polymer ?
#
loop_
_entity_poly.entity_id
_entity_poly.type
_entity_poly.pdbx_seq_one_letter_code
_entity_poly.pdbx_strand_id
1 'polypeptide(L)'
;MRKSVMRYLGIVLLILLAGGFASTKTCKAASAEVELTADTTDINVGDSVFVYINIKSDELFTDFEAYLSYDSDILEYQSGANIITGSSGFLKISDMGYMEGTNTRKYTLKFEALKAGTSKIAFSDRVVVYDYETGLEMSVSSNVLTLEVKAQETASTNANLKSLKILPSELEPAFDTNIFEYNVKVDYEIETLIINALPEDPKATVSISGNDSLKEGENKIRITVLAESGAVIEYTINVFREYAPKEVTPTEAPILTPETEHGIFELAKIDSEIYAIYSGRYKLVEPASDVMIPEGYIKTKLIISDISITAYSPKNDMESDFLLLYAENEFGESGFYKYDRLEKTLQRYVPENAKEIQAPTEDLTNDIMKSEEYRSNINKAAVVIAILSVLCALMVVVMIVMFLKLKGYKEDDLD
;
A
#
# COMPACT_ATOMS: atom_id res chain seq x y z
N MET A 1 -24.58 -71.05 42.20
CA MET A 1 -24.53 -69.92 43.15
C MET A 1 -23.25 -69.08 43.07
N ARG A 2 -22.05 -69.66 43.01
CA ARG A 2 -20.79 -68.87 43.11
C ARG A 2 -20.50 -67.93 41.91
N LYS A 3 -20.90 -68.32 40.68
CA LYS A 3 -20.73 -67.49 39.47
C LYS A 3 -21.72 -66.32 39.36
N SER A 4 -22.91 -66.41 39.97
CA SER A 4 -23.88 -65.32 39.96
C SER A 4 -23.50 -64.22 40.95
N VAL A 5 -23.03 -64.59 42.15
CA VAL A 5 -22.57 -63.62 43.17
C VAL A 5 -21.37 -62.79 42.68
N MET A 6 -20.43 -63.41 41.95
CA MET A 6 -19.27 -62.68 41.42
C MET A 6 -19.62 -61.73 40.26
N ARG A 7 -20.69 -62.04 39.50
CA ARG A 7 -21.26 -61.12 38.49
C ARG A 7 -21.93 -59.90 39.15
N TYR A 8 -22.70 -60.09 40.21
CA TYR A 8 -23.33 -58.97 40.93
C TYR A 8 -22.31 -58.11 41.69
N LEU A 9 -21.26 -58.71 42.26
CA LEU A 9 -20.18 -57.96 42.92
C LEU A 9 -19.39 -57.11 41.92
N GLY A 10 -19.14 -57.63 40.71
CA GLY A 10 -18.52 -56.88 39.62
C GLY A 10 -19.37 -55.70 39.15
N ILE A 11 -20.69 -55.89 39.03
CA ILE A 11 -21.63 -54.83 38.63
C ILE A 11 -21.73 -53.73 39.70
N VAL A 12 -21.75 -54.10 40.99
CA VAL A 12 -21.76 -53.12 42.09
C VAL A 12 -20.45 -52.33 42.16
N LEU A 13 -19.30 -52.98 41.92
CA LEU A 13 -18.00 -52.29 41.86
C LEU A 13 -17.92 -51.34 40.66
N LEU A 14 -18.52 -51.71 39.52
CA LEU A 14 -18.56 -50.88 38.31
C LEU A 14 -19.50 -49.68 38.45
N ILE A 15 -20.60 -49.81 39.21
CA ILE A 15 -21.51 -48.71 39.55
C ILE A 15 -20.86 -47.76 40.57
N LEU A 16 -20.09 -48.27 41.54
CA LEU A 16 -19.31 -47.45 42.48
C LEU A 16 -18.14 -46.71 41.80
N LEU A 17 -17.52 -47.31 40.78
CA LEU A 17 -16.50 -46.64 39.94
C LEU A 17 -17.11 -45.62 38.97
N ALA A 18 -18.31 -45.88 38.42
CA ALA A 18 -19.01 -44.94 37.54
C ALA A 18 -19.64 -43.76 38.31
N GLY A 19 -20.07 -43.97 39.56
CA GLY A 19 -20.61 -42.91 40.43
C GLY A 19 -19.58 -41.86 40.85
N GLY A 20 -18.28 -42.18 40.79
CA GLY A 20 -17.19 -41.26 41.13
C GLY A 20 -16.89 -40.20 40.05
N PHE A 21 -17.40 -40.37 38.82
CA PHE A 21 -17.14 -39.45 37.70
C PHE A 21 -18.33 -38.55 37.33
N ALA A 22 -19.47 -38.65 38.05
CA ALA A 22 -20.68 -37.89 37.75
C ALA A 22 -20.80 -36.57 38.54
N SER A 23 -19.68 -35.98 38.95
CA SER A 23 -19.62 -34.61 39.47
C SER A 23 -18.88 -33.71 38.50
N THR A 24 -19.35 -33.64 37.26
CA THR A 24 -18.97 -32.54 36.38
C THR A 24 -19.67 -31.28 36.91
N LYS A 25 -19.04 -30.60 37.88
CA LYS A 25 -19.37 -29.20 38.11
C LYS A 25 -19.14 -28.52 36.76
N THR A 26 -20.22 -28.05 36.14
CA THR A 26 -20.14 -27.15 35.00
C THR A 26 -19.30 -25.96 35.45
N CYS A 27 -18.04 -25.90 35.02
CA CYS A 27 -17.21 -24.72 35.21
C CYS A 27 -17.75 -23.68 34.22
N LYS A 28 -18.65 -22.81 34.69
CA LYS A 28 -18.95 -21.58 33.96
C LYS A 28 -17.75 -20.67 34.14
N ALA A 29 -17.16 -20.21 33.04
CA ALA A 29 -16.16 -19.14 33.13
C ALA A 29 -16.88 -17.88 33.60
N ALA A 30 -16.40 -17.24 34.66
CA ALA A 30 -16.93 -15.98 35.13
C ALA A 30 -16.73 -14.91 34.03
N SER A 31 -17.79 -14.19 33.68
CA SER A 31 -17.75 -13.16 32.64
C SER A 31 -18.39 -11.86 33.11
N ALA A 32 -17.85 -10.74 32.65
CA ALA A 32 -18.39 -9.42 32.89
C ALA A 32 -18.72 -8.72 31.56
N GLU A 33 -19.82 -7.99 31.54
CA GLU A 33 -20.22 -7.11 30.45
C GLU A 33 -19.94 -5.67 30.88
N VAL A 34 -19.18 -4.94 30.06
CA VAL A 34 -18.83 -3.54 30.30
C VAL A 34 -19.38 -2.67 29.17
N GLU A 35 -20.44 -1.94 29.46
CA GLU A 35 -21.19 -1.17 28.48
C GLU A 35 -21.02 0.34 28.69
N LEU A 36 -20.58 1.02 27.62
CA LEU A 36 -20.58 2.46 27.48
C LEU A 36 -21.96 2.94 27.01
N THR A 37 -22.58 3.83 27.77
CA THR A 37 -23.83 4.50 27.41
C THR A 37 -23.72 6.01 27.63
N ALA A 38 -24.64 6.79 27.05
CA ALA A 38 -24.76 8.22 27.30
C ALA A 38 -26.14 8.55 27.85
N ASP A 39 -26.25 9.68 28.56
CA ASP A 39 -27.53 10.21 29.03
C ASP A 39 -28.39 10.78 27.91
N THR A 40 -27.76 11.30 26.85
CA THR A 40 -28.41 11.81 25.63
C THR A 40 -27.62 11.43 24.38
N THR A 41 -28.33 11.35 23.25
CA THR A 41 -27.74 11.25 21.90
C THR A 41 -27.98 12.51 21.06
N ASP A 42 -28.78 13.45 21.56
CA ASP A 42 -28.99 14.76 20.95
C ASP A 42 -28.05 15.75 21.62
N ILE A 43 -26.96 16.08 20.94
CA ILE A 43 -25.83 16.84 21.50
C ILE A 43 -25.51 17.96 20.52
N ASN A 44 -25.48 19.20 21.00
CA ASN A 44 -24.98 20.35 20.26
C ASN A 44 -23.62 20.79 20.82
N VAL A 45 -22.86 21.54 20.01
CA VAL A 45 -21.65 22.21 20.50
C VAL A 45 -21.97 23.09 21.72
N GLY A 46 -21.15 22.95 22.76
CA GLY A 46 -21.30 23.61 24.06
C GLY A 46 -22.07 22.79 25.11
N ASP A 47 -22.73 21.70 24.71
CA ASP A 47 -23.48 20.87 25.65
C ASP A 47 -22.54 20.05 26.56
N SER A 48 -22.99 19.81 27.79
CA SER A 48 -22.39 18.81 28.67
C SER A 48 -23.08 17.46 28.47
N VAL A 49 -22.31 16.40 28.27
CA VAL A 49 -22.79 15.02 28.08
C VAL A 49 -22.24 14.13 29.17
N PHE A 50 -23.08 13.25 29.72
CA PHE A 50 -22.65 12.26 30.70
C PHE A 50 -22.55 10.89 30.05
N VAL A 51 -21.34 10.35 30.03
CA VAL A 51 -21.04 8.99 29.59
C VAL A 51 -20.93 8.09 30.81
N TYR A 52 -21.51 6.90 30.72
CA TYR A 52 -21.51 5.92 31.79
C TYR A 52 -20.77 4.66 31.37
N ILE A 53 -19.90 4.18 32.26
CA ILE A 53 -19.36 2.81 32.19
C ILE A 53 -20.23 1.97 33.12
N ASN A 54 -20.98 1.03 32.55
CA ASN A 54 -21.85 0.13 33.29
C ASN A 54 -21.27 -1.28 33.25
N ILE A 55 -20.91 -1.81 34.41
CA ILE A 55 -20.37 -3.16 34.55
C ILE A 55 -21.47 -4.05 35.13
N LYS A 56 -21.71 -5.20 34.51
CA LYS A 56 -22.60 -6.25 35.01
C LYS A 56 -21.90 -7.60 34.94
N SER A 57 -22.10 -8.43 35.94
CA SER A 57 -21.62 -9.82 35.93
C SER A 57 -22.58 -10.74 36.67
N ASP A 58 -22.64 -11.99 36.24
CA ASP A 58 -23.36 -13.07 36.91
C ASP A 58 -22.64 -13.51 38.21
N GLU A 59 -21.35 -13.23 38.34
CA GLU A 59 -20.52 -13.53 39.52
C GLU A 59 -20.07 -12.22 40.18
N LEU A 60 -19.70 -12.29 41.47
CA LEU A 60 -19.17 -11.12 42.17
C LEU A 60 -17.78 -10.77 41.61
N PHE A 61 -17.55 -9.48 41.38
CA PHE A 61 -16.26 -8.95 40.96
C PHE A 61 -15.76 -7.86 41.91
N THR A 62 -14.46 -7.60 41.84
CA THR A 62 -13.75 -6.60 42.65
C THR A 62 -13.16 -5.51 41.77
N ASP A 63 -11.92 -5.71 41.36
CA ASP A 63 -11.09 -4.69 40.75
C ASP A 63 -11.45 -4.52 39.26
N PHE A 64 -11.35 -3.29 38.78
CA PHE A 64 -11.63 -2.89 37.41
C PHE A 64 -10.55 -1.94 36.89
N GLU A 65 -9.89 -2.32 35.80
CA GLU A 65 -8.94 -1.48 35.08
C GLU A 65 -9.30 -1.40 33.60
N ALA A 66 -9.30 -0.19 33.05
CA ALA A 66 -9.58 0.04 31.63
C ALA A 66 -8.93 1.32 31.13
N TYR A 67 -8.74 1.38 29.81
CA TYR A 67 -8.30 2.58 29.10
C TYR A 67 -9.37 2.97 28.08
N LEU A 68 -9.78 4.24 28.08
CA LEU A 68 -10.73 4.79 27.12
C LEU A 68 -10.03 5.78 26.19
N SER A 69 -10.37 5.72 24.91
CA SER A 69 -10.02 6.73 23.91
C SER A 69 -11.24 7.44 23.36
N TYR A 70 -11.10 8.72 23.04
CA TYR A 70 -12.11 9.55 22.37
C TYR A 70 -11.44 10.62 21.49
N ASP A 71 -12.20 11.23 20.58
CA ASP A 71 -11.72 12.36 19.78
C ASP A 71 -11.74 13.65 20.62
N SER A 72 -10.55 14.16 20.98
CA SER A 72 -10.38 15.36 21.81
C SER A 72 -10.66 16.67 21.11
N ASP A 73 -10.76 16.67 19.78
CA ASP A 73 -11.15 17.88 19.02
C ASP A 73 -12.67 18.06 19.03
N ILE A 74 -13.43 16.98 19.31
CA ILE A 74 -14.90 16.95 19.32
C ILE A 74 -15.45 16.97 20.75
N LEU A 75 -14.85 16.23 21.67
CA LEU A 75 -15.28 16.14 23.08
C LEU A 75 -14.10 16.45 24.00
N GLU A 76 -14.36 17.02 25.17
CA GLU A 76 -13.36 17.21 26.23
C GLU A 76 -13.84 16.56 27.53
N TYR A 77 -13.01 15.70 28.13
CA TYR A 77 -13.29 15.17 29.46
C TYR A 77 -13.13 16.25 30.52
N GLN A 78 -14.20 16.54 31.26
CA GLN A 78 -14.25 17.59 32.27
C GLN A 78 -14.03 17.04 33.69
N SER A 79 -14.79 16.00 34.06
CA SER A 79 -14.72 15.41 35.41
C SER A 79 -15.38 14.04 35.49
N GLY A 80 -15.10 13.32 36.57
CA GLY A 80 -15.61 11.97 36.82
C GLY A 80 -15.19 11.47 38.20
N ALA A 81 -15.29 10.17 38.43
CA ALA A 81 -14.81 9.56 39.67
C ALA A 81 -13.29 9.72 39.83
N ASN A 82 -12.79 9.82 41.07
CA ASN A 82 -11.36 10.03 41.37
C ASN A 82 -10.43 8.91 40.88
N ILE A 83 -10.99 7.76 40.49
CA ILE A 83 -10.30 6.61 39.88
C ILE A 83 -10.02 6.82 38.37
N ILE A 84 -10.58 7.89 37.78
CA ILE A 84 -10.43 8.24 36.38
C ILE A 84 -9.37 9.33 36.29
N THR A 85 -8.32 9.06 35.52
CA THR A 85 -7.20 9.97 35.31
C THR A 85 -6.90 10.08 33.82
N GLY A 86 -6.17 11.12 33.42
CA GLY A 86 -5.89 11.41 32.02
C GLY A 86 -6.76 12.53 31.46
N SER A 87 -6.47 12.90 30.22
CA SER A 87 -7.10 13.99 29.48
C SER A 87 -6.77 13.83 27.99
N SER A 88 -7.19 14.78 27.15
CA SER A 88 -6.69 14.90 25.78
C SER A 88 -6.87 13.63 24.95
N GLY A 89 -8.08 13.07 24.98
CA GLY A 89 -8.45 11.92 24.16
C GLY A 89 -8.12 10.55 24.76
N PHE A 90 -7.48 10.48 25.95
CA PHE A 90 -7.15 9.23 26.61
C PHE A 90 -7.40 9.28 28.13
N LEU A 91 -8.16 8.31 28.65
CA LEU A 91 -8.45 8.18 30.07
C LEU A 91 -8.06 6.80 30.58
N LYS A 92 -7.42 6.76 31.75
CA LYS A 92 -7.20 5.55 32.54
C LYS A 92 -8.24 5.47 33.65
N ILE A 93 -8.89 4.32 33.79
CA ILE A 93 -9.78 3.98 34.89
C ILE A 93 -9.12 2.88 35.70
N SER A 94 -8.95 3.10 37.00
CA SER A 94 -8.28 2.17 37.91
C SER A 94 -9.02 2.12 39.24
N ASP A 95 -10.00 1.23 39.33
CA ASP A 95 -10.73 0.95 40.57
C ASP A 95 -10.18 -0.33 41.20
N MET A 96 -9.28 -0.18 42.17
CA MET A 96 -8.53 -1.27 42.78
C MET A 96 -8.72 -1.28 44.30
N GLY A 97 -8.60 -2.45 44.92
CA GLY A 97 -8.57 -2.59 46.38
C GLY A 97 -9.95 -2.61 47.03
N TYR A 98 -10.99 -3.01 46.27
CA TYR A 98 -12.33 -3.20 46.83
C TYR A 98 -12.38 -4.51 47.63
N MET A 99 -12.80 -4.42 48.91
CA MET A 99 -12.86 -5.60 49.80
C MET A 99 -14.20 -6.34 49.74
N GLU A 100 -15.23 -5.71 49.18
CA GLU A 100 -16.56 -6.30 48.99
C GLU A 100 -16.84 -6.50 47.50
N GLY A 101 -17.17 -7.74 47.11
CA GLY A 101 -17.56 -8.07 45.75
C GLY A 101 -18.93 -7.47 45.39
N THR A 102 -19.13 -7.15 44.12
CA THR A 102 -20.43 -6.70 43.58
C THR A 102 -20.71 -7.36 42.24
N ASN A 103 -21.98 -7.48 41.86
CA ASN A 103 -22.37 -7.91 40.50
C ASN A 103 -22.53 -6.72 39.55
N THR A 104 -22.58 -5.49 40.06
CA THR A 104 -22.78 -4.29 39.23
C THR A 104 -21.95 -3.11 39.72
N ARG A 105 -21.51 -2.28 38.77
CA ARG A 105 -20.91 -0.98 39.08
C ARG A 105 -21.21 0.01 37.95
N LYS A 106 -21.34 1.28 38.31
CA LYS A 106 -21.56 2.37 37.35
C LYS A 106 -20.60 3.51 37.65
N TYR A 107 -19.87 3.96 36.64
CA TYR A 107 -19.04 5.16 36.69
C TYR A 107 -19.59 6.21 35.75
N THR A 108 -19.42 7.48 36.12
CA THR A 108 -19.89 8.62 35.35
C THR A 108 -18.71 9.46 34.90
N LEU A 109 -18.69 9.82 33.63
CA LEU A 109 -17.74 10.70 32.99
C LEU A 109 -18.51 11.87 32.39
N LYS A 110 -18.15 13.09 32.76
CA LYS A 110 -18.70 14.31 32.18
C LYS A 110 -17.79 14.77 31.05
N PHE A 111 -18.36 14.92 29.86
CA PHE A 111 -17.73 15.51 28.70
C PHE A 111 -18.37 16.85 28.34
N GLU A 112 -17.61 17.73 27.70
CA GLU A 112 -18.10 18.93 27.02
C GLU A 112 -17.95 18.74 25.51
N ALA A 113 -18.98 19.08 24.74
CA ALA A 113 -18.96 19.03 23.29
C ALA A 113 -18.30 20.28 22.71
N LEU A 114 -17.11 20.15 22.13
CA LEU A 114 -16.32 21.28 21.64
C LEU A 114 -16.62 21.64 20.18
N LYS A 115 -16.90 20.63 19.35
CA LYS A 115 -17.00 20.80 17.90
C LYS A 115 -18.01 19.84 17.30
N ALA A 116 -18.69 20.28 16.24
CA ALA A 116 -19.59 19.42 15.48
C ALA A 116 -18.79 18.29 14.79
N GLY A 117 -19.32 17.07 14.83
CA GLY A 117 -18.67 15.89 14.29
C GLY A 117 -19.07 14.61 15.03
N THR A 118 -18.43 13.50 14.68
CA THR A 118 -18.68 12.20 15.31
C THR A 118 -17.48 11.76 16.13
N SER A 119 -17.67 11.55 17.44
CA SER A 119 -16.65 11.00 18.32
C SER A 119 -16.98 9.56 18.71
N LYS A 120 -15.99 8.66 18.60
CA LYS A 120 -16.09 7.29 19.09
C LYS A 120 -15.38 7.18 20.42
N ILE A 121 -16.13 6.81 21.45
CA ILE A 121 -15.61 6.48 22.77
C ILE A 121 -15.49 4.96 22.84
N ALA A 122 -14.25 4.48 22.96
CA ALA A 122 -13.93 3.06 22.91
C ALA A 122 -12.88 2.70 23.94
N PHE A 123 -12.86 1.44 24.35
CA PHE A 123 -11.73 0.90 25.11
C PHE A 123 -10.53 0.73 24.17
N SER A 124 -9.41 1.39 24.50
CA SER A 124 -8.20 1.44 23.66
C SER A 124 -7.23 0.28 23.91
N ASP A 125 -7.44 -0.46 24.99
CA ASP A 125 -6.72 -1.70 25.34
C ASP A 125 -7.70 -2.66 26.03
N ARG A 126 -7.18 -3.78 26.53
CA ARG A 126 -7.94 -4.79 27.28
C ARG A 126 -8.61 -4.17 28.49
N VAL A 127 -9.89 -4.49 28.63
CA VAL A 127 -10.68 -4.22 29.84
C VAL A 127 -10.47 -5.37 30.80
N VAL A 128 -10.10 -5.07 32.04
CA VAL A 128 -9.78 -6.06 33.07
C VAL A 128 -10.78 -5.94 34.21
N VAL A 129 -11.44 -7.06 34.52
CA VAL A 129 -12.34 -7.20 35.68
C VAL A 129 -11.88 -8.43 36.45
N TYR A 130 -11.75 -8.33 37.78
CA TYR A 130 -11.29 -9.43 38.62
C TYR A 130 -12.45 -10.09 39.37
N ASP A 131 -12.55 -11.41 39.25
CA ASP A 131 -13.49 -12.24 40.00
C ASP A 131 -13.20 -12.18 41.51
N TYR A 132 -14.24 -12.01 42.33
CA TYR A 132 -14.10 -11.81 43.78
C TYR A 132 -13.56 -13.05 44.50
N GLU A 133 -14.04 -14.23 44.14
CA GLU A 133 -13.72 -15.47 44.85
C GLU A 133 -12.32 -16.00 44.49
N THR A 134 -11.96 -15.90 43.21
CA THR A 134 -10.72 -16.46 42.68
C THR A 134 -9.59 -15.45 42.54
N GLY A 135 -9.91 -14.15 42.47
CA GLY A 135 -8.95 -13.09 42.19
C GLY A 135 -8.37 -13.12 40.77
N LEU A 136 -8.97 -13.90 39.86
CA LEU A 136 -8.52 -14.05 38.48
C LEU A 136 -9.25 -13.09 37.54
N GLU A 137 -8.63 -12.79 36.40
CA GLU A 137 -9.27 -12.01 35.34
C GLU A 137 -10.49 -12.74 34.78
N MET A 138 -11.61 -12.03 34.68
CA MET A 138 -12.83 -12.48 34.04
C MET A 138 -12.74 -12.31 32.53
N SER A 139 -13.54 -13.07 31.78
CA SER A 139 -13.75 -12.78 30.37
C SER A 139 -14.65 -11.56 30.24
N VAL A 140 -14.20 -10.51 29.54
CA VAL A 140 -14.93 -9.25 29.42
C VAL A 140 -15.43 -9.02 28.01
N SER A 141 -16.71 -8.65 27.86
CA SER A 141 -17.27 -8.07 26.64
C SER A 141 -17.45 -6.56 26.80
N SER A 142 -17.30 -5.81 25.71
CA SER A 142 -17.52 -4.37 25.70
C SER A 142 -18.01 -3.84 24.35
N ASN A 143 -18.68 -2.70 24.36
CA ASN A 143 -19.12 -1.99 23.15
C ASN A 143 -18.24 -0.77 22.83
N VAL A 144 -18.54 -0.14 21.69
CA VAL A 144 -18.06 1.19 21.32
C VAL A 144 -19.26 2.13 21.34
N LEU A 145 -19.14 3.26 22.04
CA LEU A 145 -20.14 4.32 22.04
C LEU A 145 -19.79 5.34 20.97
N THR A 146 -20.73 5.64 20.08
CA THR A 146 -20.57 6.69 19.05
C THR A 146 -21.50 7.84 19.39
N LEU A 147 -20.95 9.04 19.52
CA LEU A 147 -21.68 10.27 19.78
C LEU A 147 -21.57 11.21 18.57
N GLU A 148 -22.69 11.72 18.11
CA GLU A 148 -22.77 12.73 17.07
C GLU A 148 -23.08 14.08 17.70
N VAL A 149 -22.14 15.02 17.56
CA VAL A 149 -22.28 16.40 18.00
C VAL A 149 -22.73 17.23 16.80
N LYS A 150 -23.88 17.87 16.93
CA LYS A 150 -24.41 18.81 15.94
C LYS A 150 -23.84 20.19 16.19
N ALA A 151 -23.78 21.00 15.14
CA ALA A 151 -23.52 22.42 15.33
C ALA A 151 -24.64 23.05 16.16
N GLN A 152 -24.31 24.08 16.93
CA GLN A 152 -25.29 24.83 17.71
C GLN A 152 -26.38 25.41 16.79
N GLU A 153 -27.65 25.47 17.19
CA GLU A 153 -28.73 26.01 16.33
C GLU A 153 -28.50 27.48 15.92
N THR A 154 -27.75 28.23 16.71
CA THR A 154 -27.36 29.62 16.39
C THR A 154 -26.11 29.71 15.50
N ALA A 155 -25.56 28.57 15.08
CA ALA A 155 -24.38 28.51 14.25
C ALA A 155 -24.65 29.09 12.86
N SER A 156 -23.77 29.96 12.42
CA SER A 156 -23.87 30.56 11.09
C SER A 156 -23.64 29.53 9.99
N THR A 157 -24.47 29.60 8.94
CA THR A 157 -24.32 28.80 7.72
C THR A 157 -23.44 29.49 6.66
N ASN A 158 -22.88 30.67 6.97
CA ASN A 158 -22.13 31.45 5.99
C ASN A 158 -20.72 30.88 5.78
N ALA A 159 -20.53 30.13 4.69
CA ALA A 159 -19.25 29.60 4.24
C ALA A 159 -18.62 30.42 3.09
N ASN A 160 -19.04 31.66 2.88
CA ASN A 160 -18.45 32.49 1.82
C ASN A 160 -17.09 33.06 2.21
N LEU A 161 -16.23 33.30 1.21
CA LEU A 161 -15.05 34.13 1.39
C LEU A 161 -15.41 35.62 1.33
N LYS A 162 -14.79 36.41 2.20
CA LYS A 162 -14.78 37.89 2.12
C LYS A 162 -13.76 38.39 1.11
N SER A 163 -12.63 37.71 1.02
CA SER A 163 -11.59 38.00 0.04
C SER A 163 -10.78 36.77 -0.29
N LEU A 164 -10.35 36.70 -1.54
CA LEU A 164 -9.37 35.74 -2.02
C LEU A 164 -8.30 36.50 -2.82
N LYS A 165 -7.06 36.38 -2.37
CA LYS A 165 -5.89 36.94 -3.06
C LYS A 165 -4.84 35.87 -3.23
N ILE A 166 -4.18 35.87 -4.37
CA ILE A 166 -3.06 34.98 -4.66
C ILE A 166 -1.81 35.81 -4.97
N LEU A 167 -0.63 35.21 -4.81
CA LEU A 167 0.66 35.77 -5.21
C LEU A 167 1.51 34.65 -5.84
N PRO A 168 2.31 34.96 -6.88
CA PRO A 168 2.61 36.30 -7.42
C PRO A 168 1.68 36.80 -8.54
N SER A 169 0.65 36.04 -8.92
CA SER A 169 -0.26 36.36 -10.03
C SER A 169 -1.62 36.90 -9.55
N GLU A 170 -2.55 37.16 -10.47
CA GLU A 170 -3.93 37.59 -10.18
C GLU A 170 -4.95 36.54 -10.64
N LEU A 171 -6.14 36.54 -10.03
CA LEU A 171 -7.22 35.64 -10.39
C LEU A 171 -7.95 36.14 -11.64
N GLU A 172 -8.34 35.20 -12.51
CA GLU A 172 -9.22 35.46 -13.64
C GLU A 172 -10.48 34.58 -13.55
N PRO A 173 -11.67 35.17 -13.36
CA PRO A 173 -11.95 36.60 -13.14
C PRO A 173 -11.44 37.10 -11.77
N ALA A 174 -11.43 38.43 -11.56
CA ALA A 174 -11.18 38.98 -10.23
C ALA A 174 -12.19 38.41 -9.21
N PHE A 175 -11.75 38.28 -7.96
CA PHE A 175 -12.57 37.67 -6.90
C PHE A 175 -13.94 38.35 -6.76
N ASP A 176 -14.99 37.53 -6.79
CA ASP A 176 -16.36 37.89 -6.45
C ASP A 176 -16.95 36.77 -5.58
N THR A 177 -17.76 37.13 -4.58
CA THR A 177 -18.31 36.18 -3.61
C THR A 177 -19.17 35.10 -4.25
N ASN A 178 -19.73 35.34 -5.44
CA ASN A 178 -20.60 34.42 -6.16
C ASN A 178 -19.87 33.59 -7.22
N ILE A 179 -18.54 33.73 -7.32
CA ILE A 179 -17.70 32.96 -8.25
C ILE A 179 -16.90 31.93 -7.46
N PHE A 180 -17.06 30.66 -7.84
CA PHE A 180 -16.44 29.52 -7.17
C PHE A 180 -15.31 28.87 -7.97
N GLU A 181 -15.08 29.33 -9.20
CA GLU A 181 -14.02 28.80 -10.07
C GLU A 181 -13.23 29.95 -10.70
N TYR A 182 -11.91 29.83 -10.61
CA TYR A 182 -10.95 30.83 -11.08
C TYR A 182 -9.85 30.17 -11.89
N ASN A 183 -9.24 30.95 -12.77
CA ASN A 183 -8.06 30.55 -13.51
C ASN A 183 -6.90 31.46 -13.15
N VAL A 184 -5.69 30.91 -13.18
CA VAL A 184 -4.46 31.69 -13.04
C VAL A 184 -3.39 31.07 -13.90
N LYS A 185 -2.60 31.95 -14.53
CA LYS A 185 -1.38 31.55 -15.23
C LYS A 185 -0.17 32.01 -14.42
N VAL A 186 0.81 31.12 -14.28
CA VAL A 186 2.06 31.40 -13.55
C VAL A 186 3.26 30.97 -14.40
N ASP A 187 4.37 31.69 -14.23
CA ASP A 187 5.63 31.40 -14.91
C ASP A 187 6.19 30.03 -14.49
N TYR A 188 7.06 29.45 -15.33
CA TYR A 188 7.62 28.13 -15.10
C TYR A 188 8.43 28.01 -13.80
N GLU A 189 8.97 29.10 -13.25
CA GLU A 189 9.75 29.11 -11.99
C GLU A 189 8.86 29.02 -10.74
N ILE A 190 7.55 29.25 -10.87
CA ILE A 190 6.62 29.31 -9.74
C ILE A 190 6.14 27.91 -9.39
N GLU A 191 6.69 27.34 -8.32
CA GLU A 191 6.33 26.01 -7.82
C GLU A 191 5.26 26.06 -6.71
N THR A 192 5.01 27.23 -6.15
CA THR A 192 4.10 27.43 -5.01
C THR A 192 3.34 28.74 -5.18
N LEU A 193 2.06 28.74 -4.82
CA LEU A 193 1.24 29.93 -4.74
C LEU A 193 0.92 30.26 -3.29
N ILE A 194 1.14 31.53 -2.92
CA ILE A 194 0.70 32.04 -1.62
C ILE A 194 -0.75 32.47 -1.78
N ILE A 195 -1.63 31.88 -0.98
CA ILE A 195 -3.07 32.12 -1.03
C ILE A 195 -3.52 32.73 0.29
N ASN A 196 -4.09 33.93 0.21
CA ASN A 196 -4.73 34.62 1.31
C ASN A 196 -6.24 34.57 1.10
N ALA A 197 -6.89 33.61 1.75
CA ALA A 197 -8.34 33.44 1.75
C ALA A 197 -8.90 33.84 3.12
N LEU A 198 -9.73 34.87 3.15
CA LEU A 198 -10.37 35.35 4.38
C LEU A 198 -11.86 35.00 4.33
N PRO A 199 -12.41 34.26 5.30
CA PRO A 199 -13.83 33.99 5.35
C PRO A 199 -14.64 35.26 5.68
N GLU A 200 -15.88 35.30 5.20
CA GLU A 200 -16.84 36.36 5.55
C GLU A 200 -17.30 36.22 6.99
N ASP A 201 -17.58 35.00 7.42
CA ASP A 201 -17.84 34.71 8.82
C ASP A 201 -16.52 34.49 9.57
N PRO A 202 -16.22 35.26 10.64
CA PRO A 202 -15.00 35.10 11.42
C PRO A 202 -14.90 33.75 12.15
N LYS A 203 -16.01 33.02 12.31
CA LYS A 203 -16.03 31.67 12.91
C LYS A 203 -15.89 30.56 11.87
N ALA A 204 -15.97 30.86 10.58
CA ALA A 204 -15.72 29.87 9.54
C ALA A 204 -14.22 29.55 9.45
N THR A 205 -13.90 28.33 9.06
CA THR A 205 -12.52 27.85 8.90
C THR A 205 -12.22 27.64 7.42
N VAL A 206 -10.99 27.95 7.01
CA VAL A 206 -10.54 27.81 5.62
C VAL A 206 -9.40 26.80 5.56
N SER A 207 -9.53 25.82 4.67
CA SER A 207 -8.49 24.84 4.36
C SER A 207 -8.09 24.98 2.90
N ILE A 208 -6.78 25.01 2.63
CA ILE A 208 -6.24 25.17 1.28
C ILE A 208 -5.40 23.94 0.97
N SER A 209 -5.55 23.40 -0.24
CA SER A 209 -4.79 22.23 -0.69
C SER A 209 -4.37 22.37 -2.15
N GLY A 210 -3.21 21.82 -2.49
CA GLY A 210 -2.67 21.81 -3.86
C GLY A 210 -1.92 23.08 -4.27
N ASN A 211 -1.69 24.02 -3.35
CA ASN A 211 -1.00 25.29 -3.62
C ASN A 211 0.53 25.19 -3.62
N ASP A 212 1.09 24.03 -3.33
CA ASP A 212 2.52 23.77 -3.28
C ASP A 212 2.93 22.67 -4.28
N SER A 213 4.21 22.66 -4.69
CA SER A 213 4.78 21.67 -5.61
C SER A 213 4.03 21.54 -6.94
N LEU A 214 3.57 22.68 -7.49
CA LEU A 214 2.87 22.78 -8.77
C LEU A 214 3.67 22.07 -9.87
N LYS A 215 3.00 21.31 -10.71
CA LYS A 215 3.60 20.65 -11.89
C LYS A 215 3.48 21.55 -13.10
N GLU A 216 4.35 21.38 -14.08
CA GLU A 216 4.16 22.07 -15.36
C GLU A 216 2.81 21.67 -15.99
N GLY A 217 2.16 22.62 -16.65
CA GLY A 217 0.81 22.44 -17.17
C GLY A 217 -0.28 22.69 -16.12
N GLU A 218 -1.37 21.92 -16.19
CA GLU A 218 -2.56 22.13 -15.38
C GLU A 218 -2.42 21.58 -13.96
N ASN A 219 -2.77 22.42 -12.98
CA ASN A 219 -2.88 22.08 -11.58
C ASN A 219 -4.22 22.57 -11.05
N LYS A 220 -4.69 21.93 -9.98
CA LYS A 220 -5.95 22.29 -9.34
C LYS A 220 -5.74 22.53 -7.85
N ILE A 221 -5.99 23.76 -7.43
CA ILE A 221 -5.99 24.16 -6.03
C ILE A 221 -7.43 24.16 -5.53
N ARG A 222 -7.67 23.57 -4.36
CA ARG A 222 -8.97 23.58 -3.68
C ARG A 222 -8.88 24.38 -2.40
N ILE A 223 -9.83 25.29 -2.23
CA ILE A 223 -10.04 26.08 -1.02
C ILE A 223 -11.41 25.71 -0.48
N THR A 224 -11.42 25.04 0.67
CA THR A 224 -12.64 24.59 1.34
C THR A 224 -12.92 25.52 2.51
N VAL A 225 -14.09 26.15 2.52
CA VAL A 225 -14.58 26.98 3.62
C VAL A 225 -15.66 26.21 4.36
N LEU A 226 -15.47 26.02 5.66
CA LEU A 226 -16.40 25.33 6.55
C LEU A 226 -16.99 26.36 7.53
N ALA A 227 -18.30 26.61 7.42
CA ALA A 227 -19.03 27.48 8.34
C ALA A 227 -19.21 26.83 9.72
N GLU A 228 -19.56 27.64 10.72
CA GLU A 228 -19.84 27.17 12.09
C GLU A 228 -20.91 26.08 12.13
N SER A 229 -21.92 26.15 11.24
CA SER A 229 -22.99 25.16 11.16
C SER A 229 -22.57 23.81 10.57
N GLY A 230 -21.36 23.71 10.01
CA GLY A 230 -20.93 22.58 9.19
C GLY A 230 -21.24 22.71 7.69
N ALA A 231 -21.84 23.83 7.25
CA ALA A 231 -22.04 24.09 5.82
C ALA A 231 -20.68 24.28 5.12
N VAL A 232 -20.53 23.72 3.92
CA VAL A 232 -19.26 23.76 3.17
C VAL A 232 -19.46 24.43 1.81
N ILE A 233 -18.55 25.33 1.46
CA ILE A 233 -18.40 25.87 0.11
C ILE A 233 -16.95 25.61 -0.35
N GLU A 234 -16.80 25.18 -1.61
CA GLU A 234 -15.50 24.97 -2.22
C GLU A 234 -15.24 25.99 -3.33
N TYR A 235 -14.06 26.60 -3.30
CA TYR A 235 -13.52 27.44 -4.36
C TYR A 235 -12.38 26.69 -5.05
N THR A 236 -12.41 26.65 -6.38
CA THR A 236 -11.39 26.00 -7.21
C THR A 236 -10.57 27.04 -7.96
N ILE A 237 -9.25 26.90 -7.92
CA ILE A 237 -8.34 27.67 -8.77
C ILE A 237 -7.63 26.69 -9.70
N ASN A 238 -7.92 26.80 -11.00
CA ASN A 238 -7.20 26.09 -12.04
C ASN A 238 -5.93 26.90 -12.38
N VAL A 239 -4.78 26.31 -12.09
CA VAL A 239 -3.48 26.95 -12.28
C VAL A 239 -2.82 26.33 -13.50
N PHE A 240 -2.48 27.14 -14.49
CA PHE A 240 -1.59 26.73 -15.57
C PHE A 240 -0.18 27.24 -15.27
N ARG A 241 0.72 26.33 -14.90
CA ARG A 241 2.17 26.61 -14.78
C ARG A 241 2.79 26.45 -16.15
N GLU A 242 3.48 27.47 -16.63
CA GLU A 242 4.19 27.37 -17.90
C GLU A 242 5.27 26.28 -17.86
N TYR A 243 5.59 25.71 -19.01
CA TYR A 243 6.71 24.79 -19.15
C TYR A 243 8.01 25.58 -19.15
N ALA A 244 9.04 25.04 -18.50
CA ALA A 244 10.36 25.65 -18.56
C ALA A 244 10.80 25.84 -20.03
N PRO A 245 11.34 27.01 -20.40
CA PRO A 245 11.95 27.19 -21.71
C PRO A 245 12.97 26.07 -21.91
N LYS A 246 12.89 25.35 -23.03
CA LYS A 246 13.94 24.39 -23.39
C LYS A 246 15.24 25.19 -23.55
N GLU A 247 16.17 25.04 -22.61
CA GLU A 247 17.46 25.72 -22.68
C GLU A 247 18.15 25.34 -24.00
N VAL A 248 18.35 26.34 -24.86
CA VAL A 248 19.26 26.26 -25.99
C VAL A 248 20.53 27.01 -25.56
N THR A 249 21.47 26.29 -24.94
CA THR A 249 22.82 26.76 -24.70
C THR A 249 23.83 25.86 -25.42
N PRO A 250 24.91 26.43 -26.02
CA PRO A 250 25.87 25.64 -26.80
C PRO A 250 26.68 24.71 -25.90
N THR A 251 26.59 23.41 -26.19
CA THR A 251 27.64 22.38 -26.07
C THR A 251 28.71 22.61 -24.99
N GLU A 252 28.55 22.02 -23.81
CA GLU A 252 29.62 21.23 -23.17
C GLU A 252 29.06 20.23 -22.14
N ALA A 253 29.70 19.08 -22.07
CA ALA A 253 29.11 17.78 -21.72
C ALA A 253 29.00 17.48 -20.21
N PRO A 254 27.89 16.85 -19.74
CA PRO A 254 27.81 16.27 -18.40
C PRO A 254 28.15 14.77 -18.35
N ILE A 255 28.68 14.36 -17.20
CA ILE A 255 29.08 13.02 -16.77
C ILE A 255 27.84 12.12 -16.58
N LEU A 256 27.93 10.86 -17.04
CA LEU A 256 26.86 9.86 -17.05
C LEU A 256 26.67 9.15 -15.70
N THR A 257 25.43 9.13 -15.19
CA THR A 257 24.87 8.06 -14.35
C THR A 257 23.70 7.41 -15.11
N PRO A 258 23.47 6.09 -14.98
CA PRO A 258 22.73 5.32 -15.98
C PRO A 258 21.22 5.36 -15.73
N GLU A 259 20.51 6.22 -16.47
CA GLU A 259 19.10 6.03 -16.80
C GLU A 259 18.86 6.40 -18.28
N THR A 260 18.52 5.37 -19.06
CA THR A 260 17.74 5.40 -20.32
C THR A 260 18.10 6.42 -21.41
N GLU A 261 18.93 6.02 -22.38
CA GLU A 261 18.77 6.30 -23.84
C GLU A 261 19.96 5.68 -24.61
N HIS A 262 19.80 4.46 -25.13
CA HIS A 262 20.60 4.06 -26.29
C HIS A 262 20.01 4.80 -27.49
N GLY A 263 20.83 5.61 -28.17
CA GLY A 263 20.41 6.56 -29.20
C GLY A 263 19.42 5.97 -30.21
N ILE A 264 18.29 6.65 -30.39
CA ILE A 264 17.22 6.23 -31.30
C ILE A 264 17.75 6.35 -32.74
N PHE A 265 17.98 5.23 -33.44
CA PHE A 265 18.13 5.28 -34.90
C PHE A 265 16.81 5.68 -35.53
N GLU A 266 16.81 6.79 -36.27
CA GLU A 266 15.67 7.24 -37.04
C GLU A 266 16.07 7.71 -38.44
N LEU A 267 15.11 7.68 -39.37
CA LEU A 267 15.27 8.29 -40.67
C LEU A 267 14.55 9.64 -40.71
N ALA A 268 15.24 10.67 -41.18
CA ALA A 268 14.67 11.98 -41.42
C ALA A 268 14.81 12.35 -42.90
N LYS A 269 13.77 12.99 -43.47
CA LYS A 269 13.82 13.55 -44.81
C LYS A 269 14.09 15.05 -44.71
N ILE A 270 15.24 15.48 -45.20
CA ILE A 270 15.69 16.88 -45.17
C ILE A 270 16.01 17.27 -46.61
N ASP A 271 15.39 18.35 -47.11
CA ASP A 271 15.63 18.87 -48.46
C ASP A 271 15.52 17.84 -49.60
N SER A 272 14.56 16.91 -49.49
CA SER A 272 14.32 15.78 -50.41
C SER A 272 15.32 14.62 -50.36
N GLU A 273 16.30 14.68 -49.46
CA GLU A 273 17.27 13.62 -49.20
C GLU A 273 16.94 12.90 -47.89
N ILE A 274 17.37 11.64 -47.76
CA ILE A 274 17.07 10.81 -46.58
C ILE A 274 18.35 10.66 -45.78
N TYR A 275 18.27 10.95 -44.49
CA TYR A 275 19.38 10.81 -43.56
C TYR A 275 19.02 9.82 -42.46
N ALA A 276 19.93 8.88 -42.19
CA ALA A 276 19.93 8.09 -40.96
C ALA A 276 20.60 8.90 -39.85
N ILE A 277 19.87 9.11 -38.76
CA ILE A 277 20.33 9.82 -37.57
C ILE A 277 20.61 8.78 -36.51
N TYR A 278 21.89 8.52 -36.26
CA TYR A 278 22.34 7.60 -35.22
C TYR A 278 23.72 8.00 -34.74
N SER A 279 23.76 8.75 -33.63
CA SER A 279 24.98 9.37 -33.09
C SER A 279 25.78 10.23 -34.09
N GLY A 280 25.17 10.56 -35.23
CA GLY A 280 25.74 11.25 -36.39
C GLY A 280 24.74 11.21 -37.56
N ARG A 281 24.97 12.02 -38.59
CA ARG A 281 24.10 12.10 -39.77
C ARG A 281 24.71 11.37 -40.95
N TYR A 282 24.00 10.37 -41.46
CA TYR A 282 24.43 9.57 -42.62
C TYR A 282 23.43 9.75 -43.75
N LYS A 283 23.86 10.35 -44.85
CA LYS A 283 23.01 10.52 -46.03
C LYS A 283 22.86 9.19 -46.74
N LEU A 284 21.63 8.65 -46.80
CA LEU A 284 21.37 7.42 -47.53
C LEU A 284 21.39 7.71 -49.04
N VAL A 285 22.32 7.06 -49.73
CA VAL A 285 22.55 7.23 -51.17
C VAL A 285 22.50 5.87 -51.87
N GLU A 286 22.06 5.83 -53.12
CA GLU A 286 22.17 4.59 -53.91
C GLU A 286 23.63 4.39 -54.35
N PRO A 287 24.21 3.19 -54.20
CA PRO A 287 25.55 2.93 -54.70
C PRO A 287 25.66 3.17 -56.21
N ALA A 288 26.77 3.76 -56.64
CA ALA A 288 27.10 3.90 -58.06
C ALA A 288 27.29 2.51 -58.72
N SER A 289 27.16 2.43 -60.05
CA SER A 289 27.15 1.15 -60.78
C SER A 289 28.48 0.37 -60.71
N ASP A 290 29.55 1.03 -60.32
CA ASP A 290 30.89 0.48 -60.10
C ASP A 290 31.14 0.03 -58.66
N VAL A 291 30.25 0.37 -57.71
CA VAL A 291 30.35 -0.08 -56.32
C VAL A 291 29.90 -1.54 -56.20
N MET A 292 30.81 -2.43 -55.82
CA MET A 292 30.51 -3.83 -55.60
C MET A 292 29.76 -4.02 -54.27
N ILE A 293 28.58 -4.65 -54.34
CA ILE A 293 27.81 -5.06 -53.15
C ILE A 293 28.58 -6.19 -52.46
N PRO A 294 28.70 -6.19 -51.11
CA PRO A 294 29.37 -7.25 -50.37
C PRO A 294 28.84 -8.65 -50.73
N GLU A 295 29.76 -9.61 -50.86
CA GLU A 295 29.42 -10.98 -51.22
C GLU A 295 28.47 -11.58 -50.18
N GLY A 296 27.44 -12.31 -50.65
CA GLY A 296 26.42 -12.89 -49.79
C GLY A 296 25.22 -11.97 -49.48
N TYR A 297 25.20 -10.72 -49.97
CA TYR A 297 24.06 -9.81 -49.81
C TYR A 297 23.28 -9.57 -51.11
N ILE A 298 21.97 -9.35 -51.00
CA ILE A 298 21.07 -9.02 -52.13
C ILE A 298 20.29 -7.73 -51.84
N LYS A 299 20.00 -6.94 -52.88
CA LYS A 299 19.24 -5.67 -52.76
C LYS A 299 17.78 -5.96 -52.36
N THR A 300 17.30 -5.25 -51.36
CA THR A 300 15.91 -5.32 -50.86
C THR A 300 15.39 -3.91 -50.51
N LYS A 301 14.11 -3.81 -50.14
CA LYS A 301 13.49 -2.58 -49.61
C LYS A 301 13.22 -2.74 -48.11
N LEU A 302 13.53 -1.68 -47.36
CA LEU A 302 13.31 -1.60 -45.92
C LEU A 302 12.53 -0.32 -45.61
N ILE A 303 11.55 -0.39 -44.70
CA ILE A 303 10.77 0.76 -44.27
C ILE A 303 11.14 1.06 -42.82
N ILE A 304 11.61 2.28 -42.54
CA ILE A 304 11.94 2.77 -41.19
C ILE A 304 11.39 4.20 -41.08
N SER A 305 10.75 4.53 -39.96
CA SER A 305 10.12 5.85 -39.74
C SER A 305 9.20 6.27 -40.91
N ASP A 306 8.40 5.33 -41.44
CA ASP A 306 7.52 5.49 -42.61
C ASP A 306 8.21 5.89 -43.94
N ILE A 307 9.55 5.81 -43.98
CA ILE A 307 10.37 6.10 -45.15
C ILE A 307 10.87 4.78 -45.75
N SER A 308 10.57 4.54 -47.03
CA SER A 308 11.06 3.37 -47.77
C SER A 308 12.46 3.63 -48.35
N ILE A 309 13.43 2.83 -47.94
CA ILE A 309 14.83 2.92 -48.36
C ILE A 309 15.29 1.62 -49.04
N THR A 310 16.40 1.72 -49.77
CA THR A 310 17.14 0.57 -50.29
C THR A 310 18.04 0.03 -49.18
N ALA A 311 17.98 -1.27 -48.94
CA ALA A 311 18.88 -1.99 -48.02
C ALA A 311 19.39 -3.26 -48.70
N TYR A 312 20.33 -3.96 -48.06
CA TYR A 312 20.86 -5.22 -48.55
C TYR A 312 20.77 -6.28 -47.47
N SER A 313 20.04 -7.37 -47.73
CA SER A 313 19.85 -8.48 -46.80
C SER A 313 20.75 -9.67 -47.17
N PRO A 314 21.14 -10.51 -46.21
CA PRO A 314 21.83 -11.76 -46.50
C PRO A 314 21.00 -12.64 -47.47
N LYS A 315 21.63 -13.13 -48.53
CA LYS A 315 20.97 -13.91 -49.60
C LYS A 315 20.27 -15.17 -49.08
N ASN A 316 20.84 -15.78 -48.05
CA ASN A 316 20.35 -17.02 -47.46
C ASN A 316 19.42 -16.80 -46.25
N ASP A 317 19.25 -15.55 -45.81
CA ASP A 317 18.41 -15.19 -44.66
C ASP A 317 17.85 -13.77 -44.84
N MET A 318 16.71 -13.68 -45.56
CA MET A 318 16.09 -12.40 -45.90
C MET A 318 15.43 -11.70 -44.70
N GLU A 319 15.13 -12.46 -43.64
CA GLU A 319 14.53 -11.95 -42.40
C GLU A 319 15.57 -11.57 -41.34
N SER A 320 16.86 -11.71 -41.64
CA SER A 320 17.96 -11.42 -40.71
C SER A 320 17.82 -10.06 -40.03
N ASP A 321 17.99 -10.01 -38.71
CA ASP A 321 17.93 -8.76 -37.94
C ASP A 321 19.00 -7.75 -38.36
N PHE A 322 20.03 -8.19 -39.07
CA PHE A 322 21.10 -7.33 -39.58
C PHE A 322 21.02 -7.11 -41.09
N LEU A 323 20.89 -5.86 -41.52
CA LEU A 323 20.99 -5.47 -42.92
C LEU A 323 22.17 -4.55 -43.17
N LEU A 324 22.55 -4.36 -44.43
CA LEU A 324 23.46 -3.30 -44.83
C LEU A 324 22.70 -2.12 -45.44
N LEU A 325 23.07 -0.91 -45.03
CA LEU A 325 22.67 0.36 -45.62
C LEU A 325 23.89 0.98 -46.28
N TYR A 326 23.70 1.62 -47.44
CA TYR A 326 24.77 2.40 -48.07
C TYR A 326 24.52 3.88 -47.80
N ALA A 327 25.52 4.53 -47.21
CA ALA A 327 25.38 5.89 -46.75
C ALA A 327 26.69 6.67 -46.90
N GLU A 328 26.56 7.97 -47.10
CA GLU A 328 27.64 8.95 -47.04
C GLU A 328 27.65 9.58 -45.65
N ASN A 329 28.80 9.53 -44.98
CA ASN A 329 28.97 10.20 -43.69
C ASN A 329 29.17 11.71 -43.85
N GLU A 330 29.24 12.43 -42.74
CA GLU A 330 29.40 13.90 -42.72
C GLU A 330 30.72 14.40 -43.35
N PHE A 331 31.69 13.51 -43.59
CA PHE A 331 32.95 13.82 -44.26
C PHE A 331 32.88 13.60 -45.78
N GLY A 332 31.73 13.21 -46.32
CA GLY A 332 31.54 12.90 -47.73
C GLY A 332 32.03 11.51 -48.13
N GLU A 333 32.37 10.64 -47.16
CA GLU A 333 32.81 9.28 -47.44
C GLU A 333 31.61 8.33 -47.49
N SER A 334 31.41 7.72 -48.66
CA SER A 334 30.38 6.72 -48.88
C SER A 334 30.86 5.31 -48.54
N GLY A 335 30.00 4.52 -47.89
CA GLY A 335 30.29 3.13 -47.56
C GLY A 335 29.10 2.36 -47.01
N PHE A 336 29.29 1.06 -46.77
CA PHE A 336 28.27 0.22 -46.15
C PHE A 336 28.31 0.34 -44.63
N TYR A 337 27.12 0.32 -44.04
CA TYR A 337 26.88 0.31 -42.60
C TYR A 337 25.96 -0.84 -42.26
N LYS A 338 26.28 -1.60 -41.22
CA LYS A 338 25.45 -2.67 -40.69
C LYS A 338 24.42 -2.06 -39.74
N TYR A 339 23.15 -2.22 -40.10
CA TYR A 339 22.00 -1.77 -39.34
C TYR A 339 21.37 -2.98 -38.63
N ASP A 340 21.26 -2.87 -37.30
CA ASP A 340 20.48 -3.79 -36.48
C ASP A 340 19.03 -3.28 -36.43
N ARG A 341 18.09 -4.02 -37.03
CA ARG A 341 16.68 -3.62 -37.07
C ARG A 341 15.97 -3.82 -35.73
N LEU A 342 16.49 -4.68 -34.86
CA LEU A 342 15.89 -5.03 -33.57
C LEU A 342 16.30 -3.97 -32.53
N GLU A 343 17.61 -3.77 -32.37
CA GLU A 343 18.18 -2.83 -31.39
C GLU A 343 18.30 -1.40 -31.94
N LYS A 344 17.98 -1.20 -33.23
CA LYS A 344 17.99 0.10 -33.91
C LYS A 344 19.34 0.80 -33.77
N THR A 345 20.40 0.08 -34.11
CA THR A 345 21.77 0.60 -34.08
C THR A 345 22.42 0.55 -35.45
N LEU A 346 23.34 1.50 -35.72
CA LEU A 346 24.09 1.55 -36.96
C LEU A 346 25.59 1.54 -36.67
N GLN A 347 26.31 0.62 -37.30
CA GLN A 347 27.76 0.56 -37.22
C GLN A 347 28.38 0.46 -38.61
N ARG A 348 29.62 0.93 -38.78
CA ARG A 348 30.33 0.81 -40.06
C ARG A 348 30.50 -0.68 -40.40
N TYR A 349 30.17 -1.07 -41.63
CA TYR A 349 30.40 -2.44 -42.09
C TYR A 349 31.84 -2.57 -42.57
N VAL A 350 32.57 -3.49 -41.94
CA VAL A 350 33.91 -3.88 -42.35
C VAL A 350 33.82 -5.35 -42.78
N PRO A 351 34.12 -5.68 -44.05
CA PRO A 351 34.10 -7.08 -44.47
C PRO A 351 35.13 -7.89 -43.69
N GLU A 352 34.81 -9.13 -43.34
CA GLU A 352 35.63 -10.04 -42.51
C GLU A 352 37.08 -10.19 -42.99
N ASN A 353 37.37 -9.83 -44.23
CA ASN A 353 38.69 -9.90 -44.84
C ASN A 353 39.64 -8.77 -44.38
N ALA A 354 39.19 -7.87 -43.50
CA ALA A 354 39.96 -6.75 -42.95
C ALA A 354 40.42 -6.97 -41.48
N LYS A 355 41.13 -8.07 -41.24
CA LYS A 355 42.16 -8.38 -40.20
C LYS A 355 42.00 -7.90 -38.72
N GLU A 356 41.61 -8.87 -37.86
CA GLU A 356 42.09 -9.34 -36.51
C GLU A 356 42.79 -8.37 -35.51
N ILE A 357 42.34 -8.03 -34.26
CA ILE A 357 41.93 -8.70 -32.97
C ILE A 357 43.05 -8.83 -31.90
N GLN A 358 42.81 -8.35 -30.64
CA GLN A 358 43.07 -9.10 -29.37
C GLN A 358 42.60 -8.43 -28.05
N ALA A 359 41.91 -9.23 -27.20
CA ALA A 359 41.89 -9.31 -25.70
C ALA A 359 40.47 -9.34 -25.07
N PRO A 360 40.27 -9.97 -23.88
CA PRO A 360 40.52 -11.36 -23.48
C PRO A 360 39.21 -12.12 -23.13
N THR A 361 39.22 -13.45 -23.31
CA THR A 361 38.12 -14.40 -23.04
C THR A 361 38.28 -15.09 -21.68
N GLU A 362 37.21 -15.09 -20.86
CA GLU A 362 36.83 -16.08 -19.81
C GLU A 362 35.70 -15.41 -18.98
N ASP A 363 34.43 -15.81 -18.98
CA ASP A 363 33.91 -17.06 -18.42
C ASP A 363 32.41 -17.26 -18.79
N LEU A 364 32.10 -17.72 -20.00
CA LEU A 364 30.71 -18.06 -20.40
C LEU A 364 30.44 -19.57 -20.33
N THR A 365 31.49 -20.39 -20.27
CA THR A 365 31.39 -21.85 -20.26
C THR A 365 31.07 -22.42 -18.87
N ASN A 366 31.44 -21.75 -17.77
CA ASN A 366 31.13 -22.25 -16.42
C ASN A 366 29.63 -22.11 -16.07
N ASP A 367 28.96 -21.08 -16.56
CA ASP A 367 27.54 -20.85 -16.24
C ASP A 367 26.61 -21.83 -16.95
N ILE A 368 26.98 -22.27 -18.17
CA ILE A 368 26.23 -23.29 -18.90
C ILE A 368 26.34 -24.65 -18.20
N MET A 369 27.54 -25.04 -17.73
CA MET A 369 27.74 -26.32 -17.03
C MET A 369 27.02 -26.38 -15.67
N LYS A 370 26.95 -25.28 -14.91
CA LYS A 370 26.22 -25.23 -13.63
C LYS A 370 24.72 -25.48 -13.78
N SER A 371 24.13 -25.10 -14.93
CA SER A 371 22.68 -25.25 -15.16
C SER A 371 22.24 -26.70 -15.35
N GLU A 372 23.07 -27.55 -15.97
CA GLU A 372 22.77 -28.98 -16.17
C GLU A 372 23.01 -29.80 -14.90
N GLU A 373 24.08 -29.51 -14.16
CA GLU A 373 24.38 -30.18 -12.89
C GLU A 373 23.33 -29.83 -11.81
N TYR A 374 22.86 -28.58 -11.79
CA TYR A 374 21.77 -28.13 -10.92
C TYR A 374 20.44 -28.84 -11.21
N ARG A 375 20.07 -28.99 -12.49
CA ARG A 375 18.83 -29.71 -12.89
C ARG A 375 18.88 -31.20 -12.54
N SER A 376 20.05 -31.85 -12.65
CA SER A 376 20.24 -33.24 -12.25
C SER A 376 20.09 -33.45 -10.74
N ASN A 377 20.63 -32.53 -9.94
CA ASN A 377 20.56 -32.61 -8.48
C ASN A 377 19.15 -32.37 -7.92
N ILE A 378 18.34 -31.51 -8.55
CA ILE A 378 16.93 -31.34 -8.16
C ILE A 378 16.13 -32.63 -8.38
N ASN A 379 16.34 -33.33 -9.50
CA ASN A 379 15.63 -34.59 -9.77
C ASN A 379 16.04 -35.69 -8.77
N LYS A 380 17.32 -35.76 -8.38
CA LYS A 380 17.78 -36.70 -7.33
C LYS A 380 17.21 -36.34 -5.95
N ALA A 381 17.17 -35.06 -5.61
CA ALA A 381 16.57 -34.59 -4.36
C ALA A 381 15.07 -34.91 -4.28
N ALA A 382 14.33 -34.76 -5.38
CA ALA A 382 12.91 -35.12 -5.44
C ALA A 382 12.67 -36.62 -5.19
N VAL A 383 13.53 -37.50 -5.73
CA VAL A 383 13.46 -38.95 -5.48
C VAL A 383 13.78 -39.29 -4.02
N VAL A 384 14.79 -38.63 -3.43
CA VAL A 384 15.13 -38.83 -2.01
C VAL A 384 14.00 -38.37 -1.09
N ILE A 385 13.36 -37.25 -1.39
CA ILE A 385 12.19 -36.75 -0.64
C ILE A 385 11.02 -37.72 -0.73
N ALA A 386 10.75 -38.30 -1.90
CA ALA A 386 9.70 -39.31 -2.07
C ALA A 386 10.00 -40.60 -1.29
N ILE A 387 11.27 -41.02 -1.20
CA ILE A 387 11.66 -42.18 -0.38
C ILE A 387 11.51 -41.86 1.11
N LEU A 388 11.93 -40.66 1.54
CA LEU A 388 11.82 -40.22 2.94
C LEU A 388 10.36 -40.09 3.40
N SER A 389 9.45 -39.63 2.54
CA SER A 389 8.03 -39.52 2.89
C SER A 389 7.38 -40.90 3.11
N VAL A 390 7.73 -41.89 2.28
CA VAL A 390 7.29 -43.29 2.45
C VAL A 390 7.87 -43.90 3.72
N LEU A 391 9.14 -43.62 4.04
CA LEU A 391 9.81 -44.12 5.23
C LEU A 391 9.25 -43.50 6.52
N CYS A 392 8.91 -42.20 6.50
CA CYS A 392 8.20 -41.54 7.59
C CYS A 392 6.82 -42.15 7.83
N ALA A 393 6.04 -42.41 6.77
CA ALA A 393 4.72 -43.04 6.90
C ALA A 393 4.83 -44.43 7.54
N LEU A 394 5.81 -45.24 7.14
CA LEU A 394 6.08 -46.54 7.75
C LEU A 394 6.48 -46.43 9.23
N MET A 395 7.33 -45.46 9.60
CA MET A 395 7.68 -45.24 11.01
C MET A 395 6.48 -44.84 11.87
N VAL A 396 5.56 -44.03 11.34
CA VAL A 396 4.33 -43.67 12.04
C VAL A 396 3.45 -44.90 12.26
N VAL A 397 3.29 -45.76 11.25
CA VAL A 397 2.54 -47.02 11.40
C VAL A 397 3.18 -47.93 12.44
N VAL A 398 4.50 -48.09 12.44
CA VAL A 398 5.21 -48.89 13.44
C VAL A 398 5.06 -48.31 14.85
N MET A 399 5.13 -46.98 15.01
CA MET A 399 4.87 -46.32 16.29
C MET A 399 3.45 -46.57 16.78
N ILE A 400 2.45 -46.50 15.91
CA ILE A 400 1.05 -46.79 16.24
C ILE A 400 0.92 -48.26 16.69
N VAL A 401 1.50 -49.21 15.96
CA VAL A 401 1.46 -50.64 16.31
C VAL A 401 2.18 -50.91 17.65
N MET A 402 3.35 -50.31 17.89
CA MET A 402 4.06 -50.43 19.17
C MET A 402 3.26 -49.81 20.32
N PHE A 403 2.62 -48.66 20.10
CA PHE A 403 1.77 -48.02 21.10
C PHE A 403 0.55 -48.89 21.46
N LEU A 404 -0.04 -49.55 20.47
CA LEU A 404 -1.15 -50.50 20.68
C LEU A 404 -0.68 -51.75 21.44
N LYS A 405 0.51 -52.29 21.13
CA LYS A 405 1.11 -53.41 21.87
C LYS A 405 1.48 -53.05 23.31
N LEU A 406 2.00 -51.84 23.58
CA LEU A 406 2.28 -51.34 24.93
C LEU A 406 1.01 -51.17 25.78
N LYS A 407 -0.15 -50.96 25.14
CA LYS A 407 -1.47 -50.89 25.80
C LYS A 407 -2.15 -52.25 25.99
N GLY A 408 -1.50 -53.35 25.59
CA GLY A 408 -1.96 -54.72 25.88
C GLY A 408 -2.94 -55.31 24.86
N TYR A 409 -3.03 -54.76 23.65
CA TYR A 409 -3.78 -55.39 22.55
C TYR A 409 -3.02 -56.60 21.99
N LYS A 410 -3.72 -57.73 21.80
CA LYS A 410 -3.15 -58.94 21.19
C LYS A 410 -3.26 -58.87 19.68
N GLU A 411 -2.34 -59.54 18.97
CA GLU A 411 -2.15 -59.44 17.52
C GLU A 411 -3.37 -59.87 16.67
N ASP A 412 -4.38 -60.53 17.26
CA ASP A 412 -5.58 -60.98 16.54
C ASP A 412 -6.62 -59.87 16.28
N ASP A 413 -6.41 -58.64 16.80
CA ASP A 413 -7.33 -57.50 16.63
C ASP A 413 -6.88 -56.49 15.55
N LEU A 414 -5.85 -56.81 14.75
CA LEU A 414 -5.23 -55.87 13.80
C LEU A 414 -5.02 -56.46 12.38
N ASP A 415 -6.06 -57.11 11.85
CA ASP A 415 -6.24 -57.29 10.40
C ASP A 415 -7.22 -56.26 9.84
#